data_AF-A0AAD2FQ83-F1
#
_entry.id   AF-A0AAD2FQ83-F1
#
_cell.length_a   1.000
_cell.length_b   1.000
_cell.length_c   1.000
_cell.angle_alpha   90.00
_cell.angle_beta   90.00
_cell.angle_gamma   90.00
#
_symmetry.space_group_name_H-M   'P 1'
#
loop_
_entity.id
_entity.type
_entity.pdbx_description
1 polymer ?
#
loop_
_entity_poly.entity_id
_entity_poly.type
_entity_poly.pdbx_seq_one_letter_code
_entity_poly.pdbx_strand_id
1 'polypeptide(L)'
;MDKEELRKQATRILRVTEQRVHKQSFVAFFLGFLISHLLSVGNFSVAKDNSAHLVVVSGESKSAESKSVNTKSVETESIEKASGLNALEHSDKHNTFVYHGKKSTTDTFTPFHRYMSELGSPSVHNFTVLPQQNSWLHYFEAYHNHMARFRGKGNVVFMEIGVQSGGKIPILRKYFGPGLTYIGLDINPSTKMFETTESDDFTVHIEIGDSGDPKFLDKIKAKYPHVDIFLDDGGHTMKQQMVAMEHMLPHVQPEGVYMCEDLGTSWKPNFGGIKFGSVGKDNKWVATTMVGLVHQSLDWFMAPANAGAGKGNTVLQDVKTIPDDRFDLSPESPSNRWWKTIPNQVKHIHYYSQIVVYEKGVTYQGAGWKTIGTRIPYKDSGTRERVDWKSIIGRLDGIFGEGLL
;
A
#
# COMPACT_ATOMS: atom_id res chain seq x y z
N MET A 1 13.13 -18.04 47.38
CA MET A 1 14.20 -17.07 47.69
C MET A 1 13.73 -16.23 48.86
N ASP A 2 14.49 -16.18 49.95
CA ASP A 2 14.10 -15.53 51.21
C ASP A 2 13.98 -13.99 51.04
N LYS A 3 12.99 -13.37 51.70
CA LYS A 3 12.70 -11.93 51.65
C LYS A 3 13.90 -11.09 52.10
N GLU A 4 14.76 -11.64 52.95
CA GLU A 4 15.96 -10.96 53.43
C GLU A 4 17.08 -10.91 52.36
N GLU A 5 17.16 -11.92 51.49
CA GLU A 5 18.10 -11.98 50.37
C GLU A 5 17.74 -10.97 49.28
N LEU A 6 16.43 -10.80 49.02
CA LEU A 6 15.89 -9.78 48.11
C LEU A 6 16.16 -8.36 48.60
N ARG A 7 16.06 -8.11 49.92
CA ARG A 7 16.40 -6.81 50.53
C ARG A 7 17.88 -6.47 50.37
N LYS A 8 18.77 -7.44 50.57
CA LYS A 8 20.22 -7.26 50.41
C LYS A 8 20.60 -6.99 48.94
N GLN A 9 19.98 -7.68 47.99
CA GLN A 9 20.21 -7.44 46.56
C GLN A 9 19.68 -6.06 46.11
N ALA A 10 18.49 -5.66 46.55
CA ALA A 10 17.94 -4.34 46.24
C ALA A 10 18.82 -3.19 46.78
N THR A 11 19.33 -3.34 48.00
CA THR A 11 20.22 -2.34 48.62
C THR A 11 21.57 -2.26 47.90
N ARG A 12 22.08 -3.39 47.37
CA ARG A 12 23.33 -3.45 46.61
C ARG A 12 23.19 -2.79 45.23
N ILE A 13 22.03 -2.94 44.58
CA ILE A 13 21.74 -2.32 43.27
C ILE A 13 21.60 -0.79 43.41
N LEU A 14 20.93 -0.32 44.47
CA LEU A 14 20.77 1.12 44.75
C LEU A 14 22.11 1.83 45.02
N ARG A 15 23.04 1.20 45.76
CA ARG A 15 24.39 1.77 45.97
C ARG A 15 25.23 1.84 44.70
N VAL A 16 25.06 0.90 43.77
CA VAL A 16 25.76 0.91 42.47
C VAL A 16 25.19 2.00 41.55
N THR A 17 23.91 2.37 41.72
CA THR A 17 23.27 3.44 40.95
C THR A 17 23.64 4.83 41.46
N GLU A 18 23.78 5.04 42.78
CA GLU A 18 24.22 6.32 43.34
C GLU A 18 25.68 6.69 42.98
N GLN A 19 26.57 5.71 42.81
CA GLN A 19 27.95 5.98 42.38
C GLN A 19 28.13 6.29 40.89
N ARG A 20 27.06 6.22 40.08
CA ARG A 20 27.09 6.55 38.65
C ARG A 20 25.94 7.48 38.27
N VAL A 21 25.87 8.65 38.91
CA VAL A 21 24.97 9.73 38.47
C VAL A 21 25.78 10.97 38.06
N HIS A 22 26.17 10.99 36.80
CA HIS A 22 26.24 12.21 36.01
C HIS A 22 25.72 11.87 34.60
N LYS A 23 24.39 11.84 34.46
CA LYS A 23 23.59 12.11 33.24
C LYS A 23 22.12 11.76 33.53
N GLN A 24 21.28 12.80 33.58
CA GLN A 24 19.83 12.67 33.77
C GLN A 24 19.18 12.08 32.52
N SER A 25 18.48 10.96 32.67
CA SER A 25 17.33 10.48 31.86
C SER A 25 16.87 9.07 32.26
N PHE A 26 17.61 8.36 33.12
CA PHE A 26 17.31 6.95 33.44
C PHE A 26 16.45 6.74 34.71
N VAL A 27 16.31 7.76 35.57
CA VAL A 27 15.69 7.62 36.91
C VAL A 27 14.16 7.60 36.88
N ALA A 28 13.52 8.26 35.90
CA ALA A 28 12.06 8.33 35.82
C ALA A 28 11.41 7.00 35.39
N PHE A 29 12.13 6.15 34.66
CA PHE A 29 11.60 4.89 34.12
C PHE A 29 11.60 3.75 35.15
N PHE A 30 12.61 3.71 36.03
CA PHE A 30 12.71 2.68 37.07
C PHE A 30 11.75 2.91 38.26
N LEU A 31 11.43 4.17 38.58
CA LEU A 31 10.51 4.49 39.68
C LEU A 31 9.06 4.09 39.36
N GLY A 32 8.63 4.23 38.09
CA GLY A 32 7.30 3.81 37.64
C GLY A 32 7.10 2.29 37.65
N PHE A 33 8.16 1.52 37.35
CA PHE A 33 8.09 0.05 37.37
C PHE A 33 8.02 -0.51 38.79
N LEU A 34 8.73 0.11 39.75
CA LEU A 34 8.70 -0.32 41.15
C LEU A 34 7.33 -0.07 41.81
N ILE A 35 6.66 1.04 41.46
CA ILE A 35 5.32 1.39 41.95
C ILE A 35 4.27 0.46 41.34
N SER A 36 4.39 0.11 40.06
CA SER A 36 3.48 -0.84 39.39
C SER A 36 3.64 -2.27 39.91
N HIS A 37 4.86 -2.68 40.27
CA HIS A 37 5.10 -4.00 40.85
C HIS A 37 4.59 -4.10 42.30
N LEU A 38 4.77 -3.05 43.12
CA LEU A 38 4.21 -2.99 44.49
C LEU A 38 2.68 -2.98 44.52
N LEU A 39 2.01 -2.47 43.48
CA LEU A 39 0.55 -2.52 43.33
C LEU A 39 0.02 -3.89 42.90
N SER A 40 0.87 -4.79 42.38
CA SER A 40 0.47 -6.16 41.99
C SER A 40 0.58 -7.20 43.10
N VAL A 41 1.12 -6.82 44.28
CA VAL A 41 1.34 -7.74 45.41
C VAL A 41 0.67 -7.20 46.68
N GLY A 42 -0.66 -7.04 46.65
CA GLY A 42 -1.51 -6.99 47.85
C GLY A 42 -1.91 -5.61 48.41
N ASN A 43 -3.23 -5.37 48.40
CA ASN A 43 -4.08 -4.42 49.14
C ASN A 43 -3.48 -3.09 49.65
N PHE A 44 -3.48 -2.08 48.77
CA PHE A 44 -3.67 -0.67 49.17
C PHE A 44 -4.60 0.03 48.17
N SER A 45 -5.58 0.79 48.68
CA SER A 45 -6.47 1.63 47.89
C SER A 45 -6.07 3.10 48.01
N VAL A 46 -6.08 3.83 46.89
CA VAL A 46 -6.08 5.29 46.86
C VAL A 46 -7.39 5.72 46.21
N ALA A 47 -8.24 6.41 47.00
CA ALA A 47 -9.54 6.87 46.57
C ALA A 47 -9.50 8.29 45.98
N LYS A 48 -10.36 8.56 44.99
CA LYS A 48 -10.99 9.87 44.82
C LYS A 48 -12.39 9.70 44.25
N ASP A 49 -13.36 10.07 45.07
CA ASP A 49 -14.82 10.01 44.88
C ASP A 49 -15.35 11.29 44.21
N ASN A 50 -16.48 11.16 43.49
CA ASN A 50 -17.60 12.11 43.42
C ASN A 50 -18.70 11.54 42.49
N SER A 51 -19.65 10.80 43.08
CA SER A 51 -21.12 10.73 42.81
C SER A 51 -21.68 10.63 41.36
N ALA A 52 -22.76 9.91 41.01
CA ALA A 52 -23.61 8.89 41.62
C ALA A 52 -24.55 8.31 40.51
N HIS A 53 -24.98 7.05 40.70
CA HIS A 53 -26.11 6.30 40.09
C HIS A 53 -25.85 5.29 38.96
N LEU A 54 -26.10 4.02 39.36
CA LEU A 54 -26.14 2.76 38.64
C LEU A 54 -27.61 2.43 38.34
N VAL A 55 -27.96 1.99 37.13
CA VAL A 55 -29.26 1.35 36.84
C VAL A 55 -29.02 0.07 36.04
N VAL A 56 -29.46 -1.05 36.62
CA VAL A 56 -29.49 -2.39 36.02
C VAL A 56 -30.94 -2.69 35.68
N VAL A 57 -31.22 -3.15 34.45
CA VAL A 57 -32.52 -3.75 34.09
C VAL A 57 -32.26 -5.03 33.31
N SER A 58 -32.79 -6.14 33.83
CA SER A 58 -32.85 -7.47 33.21
C SER A 58 -34.27 -7.73 32.69
N GLY A 59 -34.40 -8.55 31.65
CA GLY A 59 -35.70 -9.05 31.19
C GLY A 59 -35.60 -9.97 29.97
N GLU A 60 -35.74 -11.27 30.19
CA GLU A 60 -36.02 -12.28 29.16
C GLU A 60 -37.53 -12.33 28.83
N SER A 61 -37.89 -12.68 27.58
CA SER A 61 -39.04 -13.56 27.29
C SER A 61 -39.01 -14.12 25.85
N LYS A 62 -39.56 -15.33 25.70
CA LYS A 62 -39.65 -16.18 24.49
C LYS A 62 -41.03 -16.08 23.80
N SER A 63 -41.10 -16.33 22.48
CA SER A 63 -42.12 -17.14 21.71
C SER A 63 -41.91 -16.86 20.19
N ALA A 64 -41.71 -17.82 19.27
CA ALA A 64 -42.50 -18.94 18.72
C ALA A 64 -43.19 -18.61 17.35
N GLU A 65 -42.64 -19.22 16.29
CA GLU A 65 -43.16 -19.67 14.96
C GLU A 65 -44.14 -18.84 14.09
N SER A 66 -43.81 -18.70 12.79
CA SER A 66 -44.49 -19.45 11.70
C SER A 66 -43.78 -19.29 10.34
N LYS A 67 -43.83 -20.36 9.53
CA LYS A 67 -43.27 -20.49 8.17
C LYS A 67 -44.21 -19.85 7.13
N SER A 68 -43.65 -19.24 6.08
CA SER A 68 -44.18 -19.44 4.73
C SER A 68 -43.04 -19.41 3.71
N VAL A 69 -43.00 -20.45 2.87
CA VAL A 69 -42.10 -20.61 1.74
C VAL A 69 -42.77 -19.96 0.55
N ASN A 70 -42.07 -19.08 -0.18
CA ASN A 70 -42.42 -18.81 -1.56
C ASN A 70 -41.17 -18.86 -2.45
N THR A 71 -41.16 -19.88 -3.31
CA THR A 71 -40.15 -20.17 -4.31
C THR A 71 -40.38 -19.33 -5.57
N LYS A 72 -39.37 -18.55 -5.98
CA LYS A 72 -38.90 -18.29 -7.37
C LYS A 72 -38.42 -16.85 -7.57
N SER A 73 -37.10 -16.68 -7.42
CA SER A 73 -36.24 -15.82 -8.25
C SER A 73 -34.78 -16.19 -7.92
N VAL A 74 -34.44 -17.44 -8.19
CA VAL A 74 -33.04 -17.88 -8.25
C VAL A 74 -32.52 -17.44 -9.61
N GLU A 75 -31.30 -16.91 -9.66
CA GLU A 75 -30.59 -16.35 -10.82
C GLU A 75 -30.76 -14.84 -11.02
N THR A 76 -30.22 -14.05 -10.07
CA THR A 76 -29.41 -12.82 -10.33
C THR A 76 -28.89 -12.19 -9.04
N GLU A 77 -29.51 -12.44 -7.88
CA GLU A 77 -29.08 -11.88 -6.58
C GLU A 77 -27.81 -12.52 -5.95
N SER A 78 -27.33 -13.65 -6.46
CA SER A 78 -26.26 -14.42 -5.80
C SER A 78 -24.83 -13.96 -6.10
N ILE A 79 -24.64 -13.00 -7.02
CA ILE A 79 -23.30 -12.47 -7.33
C ILE A 79 -23.06 -11.11 -6.67
N GLU A 80 -24.09 -10.26 -6.52
CA GLU A 80 -23.93 -8.94 -5.89
C GLU A 80 -23.85 -8.98 -4.35
N LYS A 81 -24.53 -9.93 -3.69
CA LYS A 81 -24.47 -10.07 -2.22
C LYS A 81 -23.20 -10.73 -1.69
N ALA A 82 -22.34 -11.28 -2.56
CA ALA A 82 -21.15 -12.02 -2.14
C ALA A 82 -19.90 -11.15 -1.90
N SER A 83 -19.89 -9.89 -2.32
CA SER A 83 -18.72 -9.00 -2.16
C SER A 83 -18.96 -7.78 -1.27
N GLY A 84 -20.23 -7.35 -1.13
CA GLY A 84 -20.73 -6.43 -0.11
C GLY A 84 -20.05 -5.06 0.04
N LEU A 85 -19.09 -4.68 -0.80
CA LEU A 85 -18.31 -3.44 -0.65
C LEU A 85 -17.96 -2.90 -2.06
N ASN A 86 -18.38 -1.68 -2.36
CA ASN A 86 -18.08 -0.91 -3.57
C ASN A 86 -16.55 -0.64 -3.66
N ALA A 87 -16.00 -0.53 -4.88
CA ALA A 87 -14.63 -0.08 -5.13
C ALA A 87 -14.30 1.34 -4.61
N LEU A 88 -15.32 2.11 -4.25
CA LEU A 88 -15.26 3.46 -3.68
C LEU A 88 -16.09 3.57 -2.40
N GLU A 89 -16.13 2.51 -1.58
CA GLU A 89 -16.71 2.64 -0.25
C GLU A 89 -15.88 3.63 0.59
N HIS A 90 -16.25 4.90 0.53
CA HIS A 90 -15.72 5.93 1.40
C HIS A 90 -16.38 5.78 2.77
N SER A 91 -15.61 6.01 3.84
CA SER A 91 -16.11 5.93 5.21
C SER A 91 -17.39 6.73 5.39
N ASP A 92 -18.30 6.17 6.18
CA ASP A 92 -19.11 7.00 7.04
C ASP A 92 -18.21 7.64 8.10
N LYS A 93 -18.41 8.93 8.41
CA LYS A 93 -17.78 9.66 9.53
C LYS A 93 -17.95 8.96 10.89
N HIS A 94 -18.90 8.04 10.99
CA HIS A 94 -19.15 7.22 12.17
C HIS A 94 -18.33 5.93 12.23
N ASN A 95 -17.61 5.57 11.16
CA ASN A 95 -16.79 4.37 11.14
C ASN A 95 -15.59 4.53 12.08
N THR A 96 -15.48 3.60 13.02
CA THR A 96 -14.38 3.55 13.99
C THR A 96 -13.72 2.20 13.95
N PHE A 97 -12.41 2.16 14.19
CA PHE A 97 -11.61 0.94 14.18
C PHE A 97 -10.63 0.93 15.34
N VAL A 98 -9.97 -0.20 15.58
CA VAL A 98 -8.98 -0.33 16.67
C VAL A 98 -7.59 -0.35 16.07
N TYR A 99 -6.78 0.63 16.44
CA TYR A 99 -5.38 0.73 16.05
C TYR A 99 -4.50 0.81 17.29
N HIS A 100 -3.54 -0.11 17.42
CA HIS A 100 -2.71 -0.26 18.62
C HIS A 100 -3.52 -0.20 19.94
N GLY A 101 -4.65 -0.92 19.99
CA GLY A 101 -5.51 -1.01 21.16
C GLY A 101 -6.33 0.25 21.47
N LYS A 102 -6.32 1.26 20.60
CA LYS A 102 -7.11 2.50 20.76
C LYS A 102 -8.16 2.61 19.67
N LYS A 103 -9.34 3.12 20.05
CA LYS A 103 -10.39 3.48 19.10
C LYS A 103 -9.93 4.67 18.27
N SER A 104 -9.96 4.53 16.95
CA SER A 104 -9.46 5.49 15.97
C SER A 104 -10.54 5.79 14.92
N THR A 105 -10.37 6.91 14.22
CA THR A 105 -11.20 7.37 13.10
C THR A 105 -10.30 7.72 11.91
N THR A 106 -10.88 7.71 10.72
CA THR A 106 -10.21 8.04 9.45
C THR A 106 -11.23 8.74 8.54
N ASP A 107 -10.75 9.59 7.63
CA ASP A 107 -11.56 10.23 6.59
C ASP A 107 -11.92 9.25 5.46
N THR A 108 -11.07 8.24 5.23
CA THR A 108 -11.32 7.10 4.33
C THR A 108 -11.17 5.75 5.07
N PHE A 109 -12.28 5.07 5.33
CA PHE A 109 -12.36 3.75 5.93
C PHE A 109 -12.50 2.73 4.83
N THR A 110 -11.60 1.77 4.83
CA THR A 110 -11.54 0.71 3.83
C THR A 110 -11.57 -0.65 4.50
N PRO A 111 -11.78 -1.76 3.76
CA PRO A 111 -11.76 -3.10 4.35
C PRO A 111 -10.46 -3.42 5.11
N PHE A 112 -9.32 -2.84 4.71
CA PHE A 112 -8.04 -3.00 5.39
C PHE A 112 -8.07 -2.48 6.84
N HIS A 113 -8.77 -1.37 7.12
CA HIS A 113 -8.93 -0.82 8.46
C HIS A 113 -9.69 -1.81 9.38
N ARG A 114 -10.75 -2.43 8.84
CA ARG A 114 -11.52 -3.45 9.54
C ARG A 114 -10.67 -4.68 9.83
N TYR A 115 -10.01 -5.23 8.82
CA TYR A 115 -9.25 -6.48 8.95
C TYR A 115 -8.04 -6.34 9.87
N MET A 116 -7.36 -5.20 9.83
CA MET A 116 -6.27 -4.90 10.76
C MET A 116 -6.76 -4.86 12.22
N SER A 117 -7.96 -4.31 12.47
CA SER A 117 -8.54 -4.28 13.82
C SER A 117 -8.84 -5.70 14.35
N GLU A 118 -9.27 -6.58 13.46
CA GLU A 118 -9.61 -7.98 13.80
C GLU A 118 -8.37 -8.85 14.00
N LEU A 119 -7.32 -8.68 13.18
CA LEU A 119 -6.06 -9.42 13.33
C LEU A 119 -5.30 -9.03 14.61
N GLY A 120 -5.59 -7.84 15.14
CA GLY A 120 -4.87 -7.24 16.25
C GLY A 120 -3.64 -6.48 15.77
N SER A 121 -3.34 -5.38 16.47
CA SER A 121 -2.19 -4.52 16.18
C SER A 121 -1.24 -4.52 17.39
N PRO A 122 -0.47 -5.60 17.60
CA PRO A 122 0.46 -5.68 18.71
C PRO A 122 1.55 -4.61 18.61
N SER A 123 2.22 -4.35 19.73
CA SER A 123 3.38 -3.46 19.79
C SER A 123 4.50 -3.99 18.87
N VAL A 124 5.02 -3.13 18.00
CA VAL A 124 6.06 -3.38 16.96
C VAL A 124 7.42 -3.89 17.47
N HIS A 125 7.52 -4.22 18.76
CA HIS A 125 8.78 -4.54 19.42
C HIS A 125 8.84 -5.95 20.01
N ASN A 126 7.80 -6.78 19.86
CA ASN A 126 7.83 -8.15 20.37
C ASN A 126 7.07 -9.13 19.45
N PHE A 127 7.82 -9.77 18.55
CA PHE A 127 7.33 -10.83 17.64
C PHE A 127 7.09 -12.15 18.37
N THR A 128 6.44 -12.12 19.54
CA THR A 128 6.22 -13.29 20.40
C THR A 128 5.09 -14.19 19.92
N VAL A 129 4.20 -13.66 19.06
CA VAL A 129 3.10 -14.39 18.40
C VAL A 129 3.00 -13.90 16.96
N LEU A 130 2.94 -14.80 15.99
CA LEU A 130 2.83 -14.51 14.56
C LEU A 130 1.47 -15.01 14.02
N PRO A 131 0.96 -14.45 12.90
CA PRO A 131 1.52 -13.32 12.15
C PRO A 131 1.31 -11.97 12.87
N GLN A 132 2.15 -10.98 12.57
CA GLN A 132 1.96 -9.60 13.07
C GLN A 132 1.92 -8.60 11.93
N GLN A 133 0.99 -7.66 12.04
CA GLN A 133 0.83 -6.59 11.07
C GLN A 133 1.30 -5.25 11.63
N ASN A 134 2.17 -4.60 10.85
CA ASN A 134 2.53 -3.20 11.02
C ASN A 134 2.42 -2.50 9.66
N SER A 135 1.45 -1.61 9.51
CA SER A 135 1.30 -0.77 8.32
C SER A 135 0.79 0.60 8.71
N TRP A 136 1.15 1.58 7.91
CA TRP A 136 0.64 2.93 8.04
C TRP A 136 -0.80 3.01 7.55
N LEU A 137 -1.69 3.59 8.36
CA LEU A 137 -3.13 3.66 8.05
C LEU A 137 -3.42 4.32 6.69
N HIS A 138 -2.62 5.33 6.32
CA HIS A 138 -2.80 6.05 5.05
C HIS A 138 -2.45 5.21 3.80
N TYR A 139 -1.82 4.03 3.95
CA TYR A 139 -1.61 3.12 2.81
C TYR A 139 -2.88 2.38 2.42
N PHE A 140 -3.82 2.22 3.36
CA PHE A 140 -5.04 1.45 3.16
C PHE A 140 -5.98 2.04 2.11
N GLU A 141 -5.94 3.36 1.93
CA GLU A 141 -6.67 4.03 0.85
C GLU A 141 -6.01 3.75 -0.51
N ALA A 142 -4.69 3.95 -0.63
CA ALA A 142 -3.95 3.63 -1.86
C ALA A 142 -4.17 2.17 -2.27
N TYR A 143 -4.04 1.25 -1.30
CA TYR A 143 -4.35 -0.16 -1.48
C TYR A 143 -5.76 -0.40 -2.00
N HIS A 144 -6.77 0.19 -1.36
CA HIS A 144 -8.15 -0.04 -1.75
C HIS A 144 -8.44 0.50 -3.15
N ASN A 145 -8.08 1.75 -3.40
CA ASN A 145 -8.29 2.45 -4.67
C ASN A 145 -7.70 1.67 -5.85
N HIS A 146 -6.52 1.07 -5.68
CA HIS A 146 -5.82 0.39 -6.76
C HIS A 146 -6.07 -1.12 -6.82
N MET A 147 -6.45 -1.76 -5.72
CA MET A 147 -6.64 -3.21 -5.67
C MET A 147 -8.12 -3.65 -5.66
N ALA A 148 -9.09 -2.76 -5.45
CA ALA A 148 -10.50 -3.12 -5.37
C ALA A 148 -11.01 -3.91 -6.58
N ARG A 149 -10.54 -3.56 -7.79
CA ARG A 149 -10.93 -4.22 -9.04
C ARG A 149 -10.52 -5.70 -9.14
N PHE A 150 -9.63 -6.19 -8.28
CA PHE A 150 -9.21 -7.59 -8.24
C PHE A 150 -10.00 -8.43 -7.23
N ARG A 151 -10.79 -7.79 -6.36
CA ARG A 151 -11.59 -8.49 -5.34
C ARG A 151 -12.62 -9.42 -6.02
N GLY A 152 -12.69 -10.66 -5.55
CA GLY A 152 -13.69 -11.62 -6.03
C GLY A 152 -13.43 -12.18 -7.44
N LYS A 153 -12.31 -11.85 -8.11
CA LYS A 153 -11.99 -12.41 -9.44
C LYS A 153 -11.69 -13.91 -9.43
N GLY A 154 -11.31 -14.47 -8.27
CA GLY A 154 -11.06 -15.90 -8.10
C GLY A 154 -9.66 -16.37 -8.53
N ASN A 155 -8.80 -15.49 -9.05
CA ASN A 155 -7.44 -15.80 -9.49
C ASN A 155 -6.51 -14.58 -9.45
N VAL A 156 -6.14 -14.12 -8.25
CA VAL A 156 -5.27 -12.95 -8.08
C VAL A 156 -3.88 -13.40 -7.67
N VAL A 157 -2.85 -13.02 -8.43
CA VAL A 157 -1.44 -13.22 -8.08
C VAL A 157 -0.86 -11.94 -7.49
N PHE A 158 -0.64 -11.95 -6.17
CA PHE A 158 -0.02 -10.86 -5.43
C PHE A 158 1.41 -11.24 -5.06
N MET A 159 2.38 -10.43 -5.49
CA MET A 159 3.80 -10.62 -5.17
C MET A 159 4.29 -9.48 -4.26
N GLU A 160 4.98 -9.84 -3.18
CA GLU A 160 5.50 -8.91 -2.18
C GLU A 160 7.00 -9.10 -1.97
N ILE A 161 7.78 -8.03 -1.98
CA ILE A 161 9.09 -8.01 -1.30
C ILE A 161 8.85 -7.54 0.13
N GLY A 162 9.34 -8.31 1.10
CA GLY A 162 9.25 -7.96 2.53
C GLY A 162 8.10 -8.69 3.22
N VAL A 163 8.27 -9.99 3.49
CA VAL A 163 7.26 -10.80 4.20
C VAL A 163 7.32 -10.53 5.70
N GLN A 164 8.53 -10.38 6.25
CA GLN A 164 8.82 -10.10 7.65
C GLN A 164 8.06 -11.02 8.62
N SER A 165 6.93 -10.55 9.15
CA SER A 165 6.12 -11.24 10.16
C SER A 165 4.78 -11.75 9.62
N GLY A 166 4.61 -11.76 8.29
CA GLY A 166 3.47 -12.38 7.60
C GLY A 166 2.14 -11.66 7.79
N GLY A 167 2.11 -10.45 8.36
CA GLY A 167 0.87 -9.74 8.72
C GLY A 167 -0.05 -9.41 7.54
N LYS A 168 0.51 -9.16 6.35
CA LYS A 168 -0.30 -8.88 5.16
C LYS A 168 -1.01 -10.11 4.60
N ILE A 169 -0.43 -11.31 4.76
CA ILE A 169 -0.97 -12.56 4.20
C ILE A 169 -2.44 -12.79 4.57
N PRO A 170 -2.85 -12.84 5.86
CA PRO A 170 -4.25 -13.06 6.23
C PRO A 170 -5.17 -11.89 5.82
N ILE A 171 -4.66 -10.66 5.83
CA ILE A 171 -5.40 -9.47 5.41
C ILE A 171 -5.73 -9.54 3.92
N LEU A 172 -4.74 -9.86 3.09
CA LEU A 172 -4.90 -10.00 1.64
C LEU A 172 -5.77 -11.20 1.29
N ARG A 173 -5.63 -12.34 2.00
CA ARG A 173 -6.50 -13.52 1.85
C ARG A 173 -7.97 -13.19 2.12
N LYS A 174 -8.23 -12.35 3.13
CA LYS A 174 -9.59 -11.85 3.43
C LYS A 174 -10.06 -10.80 2.43
N TYR A 175 -9.15 -10.03 1.85
CA TYR A 175 -9.45 -8.97 0.89
C TYR A 175 -9.81 -9.52 -0.51
N PHE A 176 -9.02 -10.46 -1.04
CA PHE A 176 -9.20 -11.01 -2.38
C PHE A 176 -10.05 -12.28 -2.42
N GLY A 177 -10.09 -13.06 -1.33
CA GLY A 177 -10.78 -14.34 -1.24
C GLY A 177 -9.87 -15.55 -1.49
N PRO A 178 -10.44 -16.77 -1.61
CA PRO A 178 -9.68 -18.02 -1.71
C PRO A 178 -8.86 -18.15 -2.99
N GLY A 179 -9.22 -17.40 -4.04
CA GLY A 179 -8.48 -17.34 -5.29
C GLY A 179 -7.17 -16.54 -5.24
N LEU A 180 -6.67 -16.19 -4.06
CA LEU A 180 -5.40 -15.50 -3.90
C LEU A 180 -4.23 -16.49 -3.97
N THR A 181 -3.30 -16.21 -4.87
CA THR A 181 -1.93 -16.73 -4.80
C THR A 181 -1.02 -15.61 -4.31
N TYR A 182 -0.50 -15.76 -3.10
CA TYR A 182 0.48 -14.85 -2.52
C TYR A 182 1.89 -15.39 -2.78
N ILE A 183 2.79 -14.54 -3.28
CA ILE A 183 4.21 -14.85 -3.48
C ILE A 183 5.03 -13.86 -2.68
N GLY A 184 5.61 -14.31 -1.56
CA GLY A 184 6.47 -13.50 -0.71
C GLY A 184 7.94 -13.70 -1.03
N LEU A 185 8.69 -12.60 -1.16
CA LEU A 185 10.14 -12.59 -1.32
C LEU A 185 10.75 -11.99 -0.05
N ASP A 186 11.62 -12.74 0.62
CA ASP A 186 12.28 -12.25 1.84
C ASP A 186 13.73 -12.77 1.94
N ILE A 187 14.60 -11.97 2.54
CA ILE A 187 15.99 -12.38 2.77
C ILE A 187 16.10 -13.32 3.98
N ASN A 188 15.15 -13.25 4.92
CA ASN A 188 15.17 -14.02 6.15
C ASN A 188 14.55 -15.41 5.92
N PRO A 189 15.32 -16.50 6.03
CA PRO A 189 14.83 -17.86 5.79
C PRO A 189 13.72 -18.29 6.77
N SER A 190 13.58 -17.66 7.94
CA SER A 190 12.52 -18.03 8.88
C SER A 190 11.12 -17.79 8.29
N THR A 191 10.97 -16.83 7.39
CA THR A 191 9.66 -16.51 6.75
C THR A 191 9.07 -17.69 5.98
N LYS A 192 9.88 -18.70 5.62
CA LYS A 192 9.42 -19.94 4.99
C LYS A 192 8.36 -20.67 5.82
N MET A 193 8.29 -20.42 7.12
CA MET A 193 7.24 -20.91 8.01
C MET A 193 5.81 -20.48 7.64
N PHE A 194 5.65 -19.44 6.81
CA PHE A 194 4.35 -18.96 6.34
C PHE A 194 3.88 -19.64 5.05
N GLU A 195 4.73 -20.44 4.40
CA GLU A 195 4.35 -21.16 3.19
C GLU A 195 3.26 -22.20 3.48
N THR A 196 2.21 -22.19 2.66
CA THR A 196 1.07 -23.11 2.80
C THR A 196 1.38 -24.48 2.19
N THR A 197 0.61 -25.48 2.60
CA THR A 197 0.62 -26.84 2.06
C THR A 197 -0.67 -27.14 1.29
N GLU A 198 -0.76 -28.32 0.69
CA GLU A 198 -1.97 -28.75 -0.06
C GLU A 198 -3.24 -28.84 0.80
N SER A 199 -3.12 -28.86 2.13
CA SER A 199 -4.28 -28.88 3.03
C SER A 199 -4.87 -27.49 3.32
N ASP A 200 -4.20 -26.42 2.89
CA ASP A 200 -4.67 -25.04 3.10
C ASP A 200 -5.64 -24.61 1.99
N ASP A 201 -6.56 -23.71 2.32
CA ASP A 201 -7.61 -23.24 1.38
C ASP A 201 -7.16 -22.08 0.48
N PHE A 202 -5.87 -21.75 0.50
CA PHE A 202 -5.23 -20.69 -0.28
C PHE A 202 -3.73 -20.95 -0.44
N THR A 203 -3.11 -20.22 -1.37
CA THR A 203 -1.71 -20.47 -1.75
C THR A 203 -0.80 -19.33 -1.31
N VAL A 204 0.20 -19.65 -0.51
CA VAL A 204 1.34 -18.82 -0.14
C VAL A 204 2.60 -19.52 -0.61
N HIS A 205 3.40 -18.85 -1.43
CA HIS A 205 4.76 -19.26 -1.77
C HIS A 205 5.74 -18.29 -1.12
N ILE A 206 6.81 -18.81 -0.52
CA ILE A 206 7.87 -17.97 0.06
C ILE A 206 9.20 -18.27 -0.63
N GLU A 207 9.82 -17.26 -1.23
CA GLU A 207 11.13 -17.36 -1.87
C GLU A 207 12.18 -16.63 -1.04
N ILE A 208 13.28 -17.33 -0.74
CA ILE A 208 14.35 -16.77 0.06
C ILE A 208 15.45 -16.20 -0.84
N GLY A 209 15.72 -14.91 -0.72
CA GLY A 209 16.77 -14.23 -1.49
C GLY A 209 16.84 -12.73 -1.29
N ASP A 210 17.90 -12.12 -1.83
CA ASP A 210 18.10 -10.66 -1.80
C ASP A 210 17.43 -10.00 -3.01
N SER A 211 16.38 -9.21 -2.78
CA SER A 211 15.71 -8.44 -3.83
C SER A 211 16.57 -7.33 -4.43
N GLY A 212 17.70 -6.99 -3.81
CA GLY A 212 18.72 -6.11 -4.36
C GLY A 212 19.67 -6.78 -5.36
N ASP A 213 19.53 -8.10 -5.59
CA ASP A 213 20.25 -8.87 -6.61
C ASP A 213 19.36 -9.08 -7.86
N PRO A 214 19.65 -8.43 -9.00
CA PRO A 214 18.99 -8.67 -10.28
C PRO A 214 18.85 -10.15 -10.65
N LYS A 215 19.87 -10.97 -10.37
CA LYS A 215 19.84 -12.40 -10.72
C LYS A 215 18.80 -13.18 -9.93
N PHE A 216 18.52 -12.75 -8.70
CA PHE A 216 17.43 -13.32 -7.92
C PHE A 216 16.08 -12.96 -8.54
N LEU A 217 15.86 -11.68 -8.85
CA LEU A 217 14.62 -11.22 -9.48
C LEU A 217 14.38 -11.88 -10.85
N ASP A 218 15.42 -12.08 -11.67
CA ASP A 218 15.29 -12.79 -12.95
C ASP A 218 14.83 -14.25 -12.77
N LYS A 219 15.32 -14.95 -11.73
CA LYS A 219 14.85 -16.30 -11.39
C LYS A 219 13.39 -16.27 -10.94
N ILE A 220 12.99 -15.28 -10.13
CA ILE A 220 11.60 -15.10 -9.69
C ILE A 220 10.68 -14.88 -10.88
N LYS A 221 11.06 -14.01 -11.83
CA LYS A 221 10.29 -13.75 -13.05
C LYS A 221 10.13 -14.99 -13.91
N ALA A 222 11.18 -15.81 -14.03
CA ALA A 222 11.10 -17.07 -14.77
C ALA A 222 10.20 -18.10 -14.08
N LYS A 223 10.22 -18.16 -12.74
CA LYS A 223 9.39 -19.08 -11.95
C LYS A 223 7.92 -18.67 -11.92
N TYR A 224 7.66 -17.36 -11.83
CA TYR A 224 6.33 -16.78 -11.73
C TYR A 224 6.09 -15.78 -12.87
N PRO A 225 5.74 -16.27 -14.08
CA PRO A 225 5.61 -15.43 -15.27
C PRO A 225 4.41 -14.47 -15.21
N HIS A 226 3.46 -14.69 -14.30
CA HIS A 226 2.24 -13.90 -14.14
C HIS A 226 2.21 -13.25 -12.76
N VAL A 227 2.03 -11.92 -12.70
CA VAL A 227 1.91 -11.13 -11.47
C VAL A 227 0.92 -9.99 -11.72
N ASP A 228 -0.24 -10.03 -11.05
CA ASP A 228 -1.26 -9.00 -11.17
C ASP A 228 -0.90 -7.76 -10.34
N ILE A 229 -0.40 -7.99 -9.14
CA ILE A 229 -0.06 -6.94 -8.19
C ILE A 229 1.33 -7.21 -7.62
N PHE A 230 2.20 -6.20 -7.69
CA PHE A 230 3.52 -6.23 -7.09
C PHE A 230 3.65 -5.12 -6.04
N LEU A 231 4.11 -5.48 -4.84
CA LEU A 231 4.38 -4.56 -3.74
C LEU A 231 5.84 -4.67 -3.30
N ASP A 232 6.57 -3.56 -3.30
CA ASP A 232 7.86 -3.44 -2.61
C ASP A 232 7.69 -2.80 -1.24
N ASP A 233 7.75 -3.63 -0.19
CA ASP A 233 7.82 -3.25 1.23
C ASP A 233 9.05 -3.91 1.91
N GLY A 234 10.17 -3.94 1.19
CA GLY A 234 11.39 -4.66 1.59
C GLY A 234 12.29 -3.95 2.60
N GLY A 235 13.59 -3.89 2.31
CA GLY A 235 14.58 -3.23 3.17
C GLY A 235 14.67 -1.71 2.99
N HIS A 236 13.94 -1.15 2.02
CA HIS A 236 13.84 0.28 1.69
C HIS A 236 15.17 0.99 1.39
N THR A 237 16.24 0.26 1.08
CA THR A 237 17.48 0.87 0.58
C THR A 237 17.28 1.33 -0.85
N MET A 238 17.92 2.44 -1.24
CA MET A 238 17.74 3.02 -2.59
C MET A 238 18.09 2.01 -3.68
N LYS A 239 19.16 1.25 -3.49
CA LYS A 239 19.54 0.19 -4.42
C LYS A 239 18.44 -0.87 -4.56
N GLN A 240 17.90 -1.37 -3.46
CA GLN A 240 16.86 -2.42 -3.49
C GLN A 240 15.59 -1.92 -4.20
N GLN A 241 15.08 -0.74 -3.81
CA GLN A 241 13.85 -0.21 -4.40
C GLN A 241 14.00 0.10 -5.90
N MET A 242 15.14 0.70 -6.29
CA MET A 242 15.40 1.01 -7.69
C MET A 242 15.56 -0.26 -8.54
N VAL A 243 16.28 -1.27 -8.04
CA VAL A 243 16.43 -2.56 -8.73
C VAL A 243 15.08 -3.27 -8.85
N ALA A 244 14.28 -3.31 -7.79
CA ALA A 244 12.96 -3.90 -7.80
C ALA A 244 12.04 -3.23 -8.82
N MET A 245 12.01 -1.89 -8.86
CA MET A 245 11.22 -1.14 -9.84
C MET A 245 11.65 -1.45 -11.28
N GLU A 246 12.95 -1.39 -11.57
CA GLU A 246 13.50 -1.66 -12.89
C GLU A 246 13.16 -3.07 -13.40
N HIS A 247 13.21 -4.08 -12.53
CA HIS A 247 13.03 -5.47 -12.94
C HIS A 247 11.57 -5.92 -12.95
N MET A 248 10.78 -5.42 -11.99
CA MET A 248 9.45 -5.96 -11.70
C MET A 248 8.32 -5.11 -12.28
N LEU A 249 8.46 -3.78 -12.42
CA LEU A 249 7.42 -2.97 -13.10
C LEU A 249 7.15 -3.45 -14.54
N PRO A 250 8.18 -3.77 -15.36
CA PRO A 250 7.94 -4.36 -16.69
C PRO A 250 7.29 -5.75 -16.64
N HIS A 251 7.48 -6.49 -15.54
CA HIS A 251 6.97 -7.85 -15.34
C HIS A 251 5.51 -7.90 -14.89
N VAL A 252 5.04 -6.87 -14.18
CA VAL A 252 3.61 -6.76 -13.80
C VAL A 252 2.75 -6.78 -15.06
N GLN A 253 1.67 -7.56 -15.00
CA GLN A 253 0.77 -7.81 -16.12
C GLN A 253 0.07 -6.53 -16.61
N PRO A 254 -0.41 -6.50 -17.86
CA PRO A 254 -1.35 -5.48 -18.31
C PRO A 254 -2.54 -5.38 -17.33
N GLU A 255 -3.01 -4.16 -17.08
CA GLU A 255 -4.05 -3.87 -16.08
C GLU A 255 -3.67 -4.15 -14.61
N GLY A 256 -2.48 -4.66 -14.36
CA GLY A 256 -1.89 -4.87 -13.04
C GLY A 256 -1.47 -3.59 -12.32
N VAL A 257 -0.89 -3.77 -11.14
CA VAL A 257 -0.47 -2.69 -10.26
C VAL A 257 0.94 -2.94 -9.73
N TYR A 258 1.83 -1.96 -9.86
CA TYR A 258 3.11 -1.93 -9.14
C TYR A 258 3.05 -0.87 -8.04
N MET A 259 3.47 -1.21 -6.83
CA MET A 259 3.49 -0.32 -5.66
C MET A 259 4.85 -0.37 -4.97
N CYS A 260 5.29 0.76 -4.40
CA CYS A 260 6.51 0.83 -3.59
C CYS A 260 6.27 1.73 -2.37
N GLU A 261 6.57 1.21 -1.18
CA GLU A 261 6.35 1.84 0.12
C GLU A 261 7.61 2.53 0.69
N ASP A 262 7.41 3.27 1.78
CA ASP A 262 8.45 3.88 2.60
C ASP A 262 9.45 4.76 1.82
N LEU A 263 8.95 5.52 0.84
CA LEU A 263 9.74 6.42 -0.01
C LEU A 263 10.57 7.47 0.76
N GLY A 264 10.20 7.73 2.02
CA GLY A 264 10.91 8.63 2.93
C GLY A 264 12.37 8.24 3.20
N THR A 265 12.75 6.98 2.98
CA THR A 265 14.16 6.55 3.08
C THR A 265 15.07 7.21 2.04
N SER A 266 14.50 7.80 0.98
CA SER A 266 15.23 8.65 0.01
C SER A 266 15.95 9.83 0.65
N TRP A 267 15.53 10.25 1.85
CA TRP A 267 16.19 11.31 2.61
C TRP A 267 17.05 10.82 3.79
N LYS A 268 17.34 9.52 3.85
CA LYS A 268 18.08 8.90 4.96
C LYS A 268 19.41 8.28 4.47
N PRO A 269 20.57 8.84 4.84
CA PRO A 269 21.88 8.34 4.39
C PRO A 269 22.16 6.86 4.68
N ASN A 270 21.65 6.33 5.79
CA ASN A 270 21.80 4.92 6.15
C ASN A 270 21.03 3.95 5.23
N PHE A 271 20.14 4.44 4.38
CA PHE A 271 19.45 3.68 3.34
C PHE A 271 20.02 3.96 1.93
N GLY A 272 21.13 4.70 1.83
CA GLY A 272 21.68 5.19 0.56
C GLY A 272 21.00 6.45 0.03
N GLY A 273 20.07 7.03 0.80
CA GLY A 273 19.44 8.31 0.48
C GLY A 273 20.34 9.52 0.77
N ILE A 274 19.83 10.72 0.53
CA ILE A 274 20.56 11.97 0.74
C ILE A 274 19.75 12.88 1.67
N LYS A 275 20.40 13.38 2.73
CA LYS A 275 19.73 14.16 3.78
C LYS A 275 18.91 15.32 3.21
N PHE A 276 17.68 15.47 3.69
CA PHE A 276 16.83 16.61 3.32
C PHE A 276 17.54 17.94 3.62
N GLY A 277 17.56 18.84 2.63
CA GLY A 277 18.17 20.17 2.74
C GLY A 277 19.70 20.24 2.62
N SER A 278 20.42 19.11 2.43
CA SER A 278 21.88 19.14 2.28
C SER A 278 22.38 19.41 0.85
N VAL A 279 21.49 19.34 -0.14
CA VAL A 279 21.76 19.65 -1.55
C VAL A 279 20.45 20.10 -2.19
N GLY A 280 20.52 21.02 -3.17
CA GLY A 280 19.39 21.18 -4.11
C GLY A 280 19.11 19.84 -4.77
N LYS A 281 17.90 19.61 -5.28
CA LYS A 281 17.55 18.38 -6.02
C LYS A 281 18.37 18.29 -7.32
N ASP A 282 19.66 18.02 -7.20
CA ASP A 282 20.64 17.98 -8.27
C ASP A 282 20.60 16.63 -8.99
N ASN A 283 21.33 16.52 -10.13
CA ASN A 283 21.33 15.32 -10.94
C ASN A 283 21.76 14.08 -10.15
N LYS A 284 22.61 14.25 -9.14
CA LYS A 284 23.04 13.16 -8.26
C LYS A 284 21.86 12.65 -7.43
N TRP A 285 21.11 13.53 -6.76
CA TRP A 285 19.93 13.12 -5.99
C TRP A 285 18.91 12.38 -6.85
N VAL A 286 18.65 12.90 -8.06
CA VAL A 286 17.74 12.29 -9.02
C VAL A 286 18.22 10.90 -9.45
N ALA A 287 19.52 10.72 -9.65
CA ALA A 287 20.11 9.46 -10.12
C ALA A 287 20.29 8.40 -9.04
N THR A 288 20.33 8.75 -7.75
CA THR A 288 20.73 7.80 -6.68
C THR A 288 19.63 7.50 -5.66
N THR A 289 18.43 8.07 -5.80
CA THR A 289 17.35 7.88 -4.82
C THR A 289 16.08 7.36 -5.48
N MET A 290 15.26 6.63 -4.72
CA MET A 290 14.00 6.08 -5.22
C MET A 290 13.01 7.19 -5.59
N VAL A 291 12.86 8.24 -4.78
CA VAL A 291 12.03 9.40 -5.16
C VAL A 291 12.64 10.13 -6.37
N GLY A 292 13.97 10.16 -6.50
CA GLY A 292 14.66 10.60 -7.71
C GLY A 292 14.23 9.82 -8.95
N LEU A 293 14.22 8.49 -8.86
CA LEU A 293 13.73 7.60 -9.93
C LEU A 293 12.25 7.82 -10.23
N VAL A 294 11.40 8.06 -9.22
CA VAL A 294 10.00 8.42 -9.43
C VAL A 294 9.87 9.76 -10.18
N HIS A 295 10.68 10.76 -9.88
CA HIS A 295 10.66 12.00 -10.66
C HIS A 295 11.08 11.76 -12.12
N GLN A 296 12.12 10.95 -12.36
CA GLN A 296 12.51 10.59 -13.73
C GLN A 296 11.39 9.84 -14.46
N SER A 297 10.67 8.94 -13.78
CA SER A 297 9.59 8.18 -14.40
C SER A 297 8.40 9.08 -14.78
N LEU A 298 8.13 10.15 -14.03
CA LEU A 298 7.13 11.15 -14.41
C LEU A 298 7.53 11.89 -15.70
N ASP A 299 8.82 12.22 -15.85
CA ASP A 299 9.34 12.82 -17.09
C ASP A 299 9.24 11.83 -18.27
N TRP A 300 9.56 10.55 -18.03
CA TRP A 300 9.44 9.48 -19.03
C TRP A 300 7.99 9.25 -19.47
N PHE A 301 7.06 9.29 -18.52
CA PHE A 301 5.63 9.16 -18.75
C PHE A 301 5.10 10.23 -19.71
N MET A 302 5.61 11.46 -19.60
CA MET A 302 5.21 12.59 -20.46
C MET A 302 6.07 12.75 -21.72
N ALA A 303 7.17 12.00 -21.84
CA ALA A 303 8.13 12.12 -22.94
C ALA A 303 7.52 12.05 -24.35
N PRO A 304 6.54 11.17 -24.64
CA PRO A 304 5.94 11.08 -25.97
C PRO A 304 5.19 12.34 -26.40
N ALA A 305 4.52 13.01 -25.45
CA ALA A 305 3.77 14.23 -25.71
C ALA A 305 4.70 15.41 -26.03
N ASN A 306 5.77 15.56 -25.24
CA ASN A 306 6.75 16.64 -25.42
C ASN A 306 7.55 16.51 -26.73
N ALA A 307 7.65 15.31 -27.30
CA ALA A 307 8.40 15.08 -28.53
C ALA A 307 7.59 15.32 -29.82
N GLY A 308 6.26 15.16 -29.75
CA GLY A 308 5.35 15.34 -30.88
C GLY A 308 4.87 16.78 -31.11
N ALA A 309 4.87 17.61 -30.07
CA ALA A 309 4.41 19.00 -30.13
C ALA A 309 5.29 19.87 -31.06
N GLY A 310 4.96 19.92 -32.36
CA GLY A 310 5.63 20.76 -33.35
C GLY A 310 5.94 20.09 -34.69
N LYS A 311 5.88 18.75 -34.79
CA LYS A 311 6.12 18.00 -36.02
C LYS A 311 4.82 17.38 -36.56
N GLY A 312 4.13 18.10 -37.45
CA GLY A 312 3.14 17.49 -38.37
C GLY A 312 1.83 16.98 -37.77
N ASN A 313 1.13 17.78 -36.96
CA ASN A 313 -0.21 17.47 -36.40
C ASN A 313 -0.30 16.26 -35.44
N THR A 314 0.82 15.69 -35.01
CA THR A 314 0.84 14.54 -34.08
C THR A 314 1.02 15.00 -32.63
N VAL A 315 0.13 14.59 -31.72
CA VAL A 315 0.17 15.00 -30.30
C VAL A 315 1.09 14.11 -29.46
N LEU A 316 1.23 12.82 -29.82
CA LEU A 316 2.10 11.86 -29.13
C LEU A 316 3.02 11.20 -30.15
N GLN A 317 4.34 11.22 -29.93
CA GLN A 317 5.30 10.49 -30.77
C GLN A 317 5.34 9.00 -30.39
N ASP A 318 5.60 8.11 -31.36
CA ASP A 318 5.92 6.72 -31.07
C ASP A 318 7.20 6.64 -30.21
N VAL A 319 7.06 6.11 -28.98
CA VAL A 319 8.15 5.92 -28.00
C VAL A 319 9.36 5.22 -28.60
N LYS A 320 9.14 4.27 -29.52
CA LYS A 320 10.23 3.51 -30.17
C LYS A 320 11.18 4.40 -30.95
N THR A 321 10.69 5.54 -31.44
CA THR A 321 11.46 6.49 -32.26
C THR A 321 12.20 7.54 -31.44
N ILE A 322 11.98 7.58 -30.12
CA ILE A 322 12.64 8.54 -29.23
C ILE A 322 14.05 8.01 -28.89
N PRO A 323 15.11 8.82 -29.12
CA PRO A 323 16.47 8.47 -28.73
C PRO A 323 16.57 8.25 -27.22
N ASP A 324 17.37 7.27 -26.84
CA ASP A 324 17.49 6.87 -25.45
C ASP A 324 18.44 7.74 -24.62
N ASP A 325 19.31 8.52 -25.28
CA ASP A 325 20.18 9.51 -24.66
C ASP A 325 19.40 10.74 -24.14
N ARG A 326 18.11 10.85 -24.47
CA ARG A 326 17.24 11.97 -24.07
C ARG A 326 17.14 12.17 -22.56
N PHE A 327 17.29 11.10 -21.78
CA PHE A 327 17.19 11.12 -20.31
C PHE A 327 18.49 10.66 -19.63
N ASP A 328 19.62 10.75 -20.33
CA ASP A 328 20.90 10.41 -19.75
C ASP A 328 21.33 11.49 -18.74
N LEU A 329 21.07 11.23 -17.46
CA LEU A 329 21.39 12.13 -16.35
C LEU A 329 22.72 11.77 -15.66
N SER A 330 23.48 10.77 -16.16
CA SER A 330 24.75 10.34 -15.55
C SER A 330 25.80 9.82 -16.55
N PRO A 331 27.01 10.42 -16.61
CA PRO A 331 28.11 9.93 -17.45
C PRO A 331 28.65 8.55 -17.05
N GLU A 332 28.28 8.02 -15.87
CA GLU A 332 28.85 6.80 -15.28
C GLU A 332 27.98 5.54 -15.49
N SER A 333 26.86 5.63 -16.21
CA SER A 333 25.99 4.48 -16.47
C SER A 333 25.74 4.26 -17.97
N PRO A 334 26.65 3.55 -18.66
CA PRO A 334 26.35 3.03 -19.99
C PRO A 334 25.47 1.79 -19.82
N SER A 335 24.21 1.87 -20.26
CA SER A 335 23.14 0.82 -20.27
C SER A 335 22.19 0.75 -19.06
N ASN A 336 20.97 1.29 -19.20
CA ASN A 336 19.74 0.50 -19.09
C ASN A 336 18.49 1.34 -19.34
N ARG A 337 17.99 1.21 -20.57
CA ARG A 337 16.95 2.03 -21.18
C ARG A 337 15.58 1.39 -21.00
N TRP A 338 15.24 1.04 -19.76
CA TRP A 338 13.90 0.54 -19.46
C TRP A 338 12.88 1.68 -19.35
N TRP A 339 13.31 2.95 -19.45
CA TRP A 339 12.44 4.12 -19.40
C TRP A 339 11.26 4.04 -20.37
N LYS A 340 11.46 3.46 -21.56
CA LYS A 340 10.42 3.25 -22.59
C LYS A 340 9.30 2.34 -22.10
N THR A 341 9.53 1.50 -21.09
CA THR A 341 8.51 0.70 -20.42
C THR A 341 7.42 1.60 -19.85
N ILE A 342 7.78 2.73 -19.23
CA ILE A 342 6.81 3.61 -18.56
C ILE A 342 5.74 4.12 -19.53
N PRO A 343 6.04 4.89 -20.59
CA PRO A 343 5.02 5.37 -21.50
C PRO A 343 4.37 4.26 -22.36
N ASN A 344 4.93 3.05 -22.41
CA ASN A 344 4.33 1.92 -23.15
C ASN A 344 3.39 1.05 -22.32
N GLN A 345 3.56 1.03 -21.00
CA GLN A 345 2.89 0.05 -20.14
C GLN A 345 2.18 0.66 -18.93
N VAL A 346 2.52 1.89 -18.56
CA VAL A 346 1.92 2.60 -17.43
C VAL A 346 0.85 3.54 -17.96
N LYS A 347 -0.35 3.43 -17.39
CA LYS A 347 -1.50 4.28 -17.71
C LYS A 347 -1.62 5.43 -16.71
N HIS A 348 -1.40 5.18 -15.42
CA HIS A 348 -1.48 6.18 -14.37
C HIS A 348 -0.33 6.03 -13.37
N ILE A 349 0.11 7.16 -12.81
CA ILE A 349 1.05 7.22 -11.69
C ILE A 349 0.35 7.98 -10.56
N HIS A 350 0.17 7.33 -9.42
CA HIS A 350 -0.45 7.91 -8.23
C HIS A 350 0.60 8.01 -7.13
N TYR A 351 0.68 9.17 -6.50
CA TYR A 351 1.70 9.46 -5.48
C TYR A 351 1.01 9.87 -4.18
N TYR A 352 1.10 9.02 -3.17
CA TYR A 352 0.56 9.24 -1.85
C TYR A 352 1.70 9.53 -0.86
N SER A 353 1.37 9.87 0.39
CA SER A 353 2.39 9.93 1.43
C SER A 353 3.07 8.56 1.55
N GLN A 354 4.39 8.54 1.36
CA GLN A 354 5.28 7.37 1.47
C GLN A 354 5.00 6.17 0.54
N ILE A 355 3.97 6.18 -0.32
CA ILE A 355 3.70 5.11 -1.28
C ILE A 355 3.45 5.69 -2.69
N VAL A 356 4.06 5.07 -3.71
CA VAL A 356 3.79 5.36 -5.12
C VAL A 356 3.16 4.14 -5.78
N VAL A 357 2.21 4.38 -6.68
CA VAL A 357 1.48 3.35 -7.41
C VAL A 357 1.53 3.61 -8.91
N TYR A 358 1.89 2.58 -9.67
CA TYR A 358 1.88 2.59 -11.13
C TYR A 358 0.79 1.61 -11.59
N GLU A 359 -0.26 2.15 -12.20
CA GLU A 359 -1.30 1.32 -12.82
C GLU A 359 -0.90 1.00 -14.25
N LYS A 360 -0.85 -0.30 -14.54
CA LYS A 360 -0.53 -0.80 -15.87
C LYS A 360 -1.76 -0.71 -16.77
N GLY A 361 -1.57 -0.55 -18.07
CA GLY A 361 -2.68 -0.53 -19.02
C GLY A 361 -2.27 -0.21 -20.45
N VAL A 362 -3.26 -0.11 -21.33
CA VAL A 362 -3.04 0.30 -22.72
C VAL A 362 -2.73 1.79 -22.76
N THR A 363 -1.56 2.15 -23.29
CA THR A 363 -1.20 3.54 -23.57
C THR A 363 -1.57 3.90 -25.01
N TYR A 364 -1.95 5.16 -25.23
CA TYR A 364 -2.43 5.61 -26.54
C TYR A 364 -1.28 5.62 -27.56
N GLN A 365 -1.51 5.01 -28.72
CA GLN A 365 -0.64 5.19 -29.87
C GLN A 365 -0.81 6.60 -30.44
N GLY A 366 0.29 7.20 -30.90
CA GLY A 366 0.29 8.53 -31.50
C GLY A 366 -0.68 8.63 -32.67
N ALA A 367 -1.72 9.46 -32.52
CA ALA A 367 -2.65 9.81 -33.58
C ALA A 367 -2.49 11.28 -33.95
N GLY A 368 -2.51 11.57 -35.24
CA GLY A 368 -2.63 12.93 -35.75
C GLY A 368 -4.04 13.46 -35.48
N TRP A 369 -4.16 14.69 -34.98
CA TRP A 369 -5.47 15.32 -34.78
C TRP A 369 -5.83 16.20 -35.98
N LYS A 370 -7.09 16.14 -36.41
CA LYS A 370 -7.73 17.17 -37.24
C LYS A 370 -8.58 18.06 -36.32
N THR A 371 -7.95 19.06 -35.71
CA THR A 371 -8.66 20.11 -34.98
C THR A 371 -9.32 21.09 -35.97
N ILE A 372 -10.34 21.83 -35.54
CA ILE A 372 -10.92 22.92 -36.35
C ILE A 372 -9.91 24.08 -36.36
N GLY A 373 -8.95 24.02 -37.28
CA GLY A 373 -7.72 24.81 -37.31
C GLY A 373 -6.51 23.98 -36.86
N THR A 374 -5.31 24.28 -37.33
CA THR A 374 -4.09 23.47 -37.04
C THR A 374 -3.52 23.70 -35.63
N ARG A 375 -4.15 24.55 -34.81
CA ARG A 375 -3.73 24.91 -33.45
C ARG A 375 -4.95 25.26 -32.59
N ILE A 376 -4.83 25.12 -31.27
CA ILE A 376 -5.71 25.81 -30.31
C ILE A 376 -5.68 27.30 -30.68
N PRO A 377 -6.81 27.92 -31.03
CA PRO A 377 -6.82 29.30 -31.48
C PRO A 377 -6.41 30.23 -30.32
N TYR A 378 -5.18 30.73 -30.36
CA TYR A 378 -4.70 31.81 -29.47
C TYR A 378 -5.19 33.21 -29.91
N LYS A 379 -6.04 33.24 -30.94
CA LYS A 379 -6.67 34.44 -31.51
C LYS A 379 -8.15 34.13 -31.74
N ASP A 380 -8.96 35.16 -31.93
CA ASP A 380 -10.37 35.01 -32.25
C ASP A 380 -10.56 33.99 -33.40
N SER A 381 -11.33 32.93 -33.10
CA SER A 381 -11.61 31.84 -34.04
C SER A 381 -12.77 32.13 -34.99
N GLY A 382 -13.29 33.36 -34.94
CA GLY A 382 -14.45 33.82 -35.69
C GLY A 382 -15.78 33.39 -35.06
N THR A 383 -16.86 33.89 -35.65
CA THR A 383 -18.23 33.51 -35.26
C THR A 383 -18.54 32.10 -35.75
N ARG A 384 -19.20 31.30 -34.90
CA ARG A 384 -19.67 29.95 -35.23
C ARG A 384 -21.15 29.82 -34.89
N GLU A 385 -21.84 28.91 -35.57
CA GLU A 385 -23.22 28.58 -35.25
C GLU A 385 -23.34 28.05 -33.82
N ARG A 386 -24.51 28.30 -33.20
CA ARG A 386 -24.80 27.79 -31.86
C ARG A 386 -24.86 26.26 -31.89
N VAL A 387 -24.16 25.63 -30.95
CA VAL A 387 -24.19 24.18 -30.76
C VAL A 387 -25.61 23.73 -30.41
N ASP A 388 -26.14 22.76 -31.15
CA ASP A 388 -27.39 22.06 -30.80
C ASP A 388 -27.12 20.98 -29.74
N TRP A 389 -27.11 21.42 -28.48
CA TRP A 389 -26.91 20.54 -27.33
C TRP A 389 -27.99 19.46 -27.21
N LYS A 390 -29.23 19.74 -27.62
CA LYS A 390 -30.34 18.79 -27.48
C LYS A 390 -30.13 17.57 -28.37
N SER A 391 -29.72 17.80 -29.63
CA SER A 391 -29.37 16.71 -30.54
C SER A 391 -28.13 15.93 -30.08
N ILE A 392 -27.12 16.61 -29.54
CA ILE A 392 -25.91 15.94 -29.01
C ILE A 392 -26.26 15.05 -27.82
N ILE A 393 -26.95 15.58 -26.82
CA ILE A 393 -27.35 14.85 -25.61
C ILE A 393 -28.29 13.71 -25.98
N GLY A 394 -29.30 13.95 -26.83
CA GLY A 394 -30.20 12.88 -27.27
C GLY A 394 -29.51 11.72 -27.99
N ARG A 395 -28.41 11.97 -28.72
CA ARG A 395 -27.58 10.89 -29.29
C ARG A 395 -26.80 10.11 -28.25
N LEU A 396 -26.32 10.77 -27.19
CA LEU A 396 -25.63 10.10 -26.09
C LEU A 396 -26.63 9.23 -25.30
N ASP A 397 -27.80 9.78 -24.98
CA ASP A 397 -28.86 9.07 -24.28
C ASP A 397 -29.39 7.88 -25.08
N GLY A 398 -29.47 8.00 -26.41
CA GLY A 398 -29.87 6.90 -27.31
C GLY A 398 -28.85 5.75 -27.42
N ILE A 399 -27.59 5.96 -27.02
CA ILE A 399 -26.56 4.89 -26.98
C ILE A 399 -26.67 4.08 -25.68
N PHE A 400 -27.11 4.71 -24.60
CA PHE A 400 -27.37 4.07 -23.30
C PHE A 400 -28.87 3.83 -23.13
N GLY A 401 -29.47 3.04 -24.03
CA GLY A 401 -30.88 2.65 -23.91
C GLY A 401 -31.18 2.07 -22.51
N GLU A 402 -32.33 2.45 -21.95
CA GLU A 402 -32.87 2.09 -20.64
C GLU A 402 -32.44 0.69 -20.17
N GLY A 403 -31.46 0.61 -19.27
CA GLY A 403 -30.98 -0.67 -18.74
C GLY A 403 -29.64 -0.66 -17.99
N LEU A 404 -28.94 0.48 -17.95
CA LEU A 404 -27.65 0.61 -17.26
C LEU A 404 -27.63 1.90 -16.42
N LEU A 405 -28.47 1.96 -15.39
CA LEU A 405 -28.28 2.85 -14.23
C LEU A 405 -28.52 2.07 -12.95
#